data_AF-C8WL52-F1
#
_entry.id   AF-C8WL52-F1
#
_cell.length_a   1.000
_cell.length_b   1.000
_cell.length_c   1.000
_cell.angle_alpha   90.00
_cell.angle_beta   90.00
_cell.angle_gamma   90.00
#
_symmetry.space_group_name_H-M   'P 1'
#
loop_
_entity.id
_entity.type
_entity.pdbx_description
1 polymer ?
#
loop_
_entity_poly.entity_id
_entity_poly.type
_entity_poly.pdbx_seq_one_letter_code
_entity_poly.pdbx_strand_id
1 'polypeptide(L)'
;MPELEGIALPLHVIVSIQAARSRCGKVACHVSSAMFPRGSFVRIARNVLASSPELCFVQMASELSLPALIRLGFELCGTYGVATVGKADFRFERPFTTPARLARFLDKAANMPGTVKARKALKHLVAGSASPMETTMAMLLCLPLRMGGYALPQPRMNHAVNPRGRSRLAVDDKCYYCDLIWPNANIALEYDGREHHGTVNKMADDATRRNNLLDRGVSVLTVTTRTVRNLIELDHIARTLSRQLGFRPRYDQQAWRTKQHELHGELLGSSFMTVAM
;
A
#
# COMPACT_ATOMS: atom_id res chain seq x y z
N MET A 1 -10.88 -16.50 24.62
CA MET A 1 -9.51 -15.96 24.56
C MET A 1 -9.64 -14.51 24.14
N PRO A 2 -9.51 -13.55 25.06
CA PRO A 2 -9.59 -12.11 24.76
C PRO A 2 -8.69 -11.69 23.61
N GLU A 3 -7.56 -12.38 23.43
CA GLU A 3 -6.56 -12.13 22.37
C GLU A 3 -7.03 -12.52 20.96
N LEU A 4 -8.16 -13.24 20.86
CA LEU A 4 -8.79 -13.62 19.59
C LEU A 4 -10.16 -12.94 19.40
N GLU A 5 -10.50 -12.00 20.28
CA GLU A 5 -11.74 -11.23 20.20
C GLU A 5 -11.71 -10.31 18.96
N GLY A 6 -12.80 -10.29 18.20
CA GLY A 6 -12.88 -9.50 16.97
C GLY A 6 -12.14 -10.10 15.76
N ILE A 7 -11.71 -11.37 15.81
CA ILE A 7 -11.20 -12.09 14.63
C ILE A 7 -12.35 -12.77 13.88
N ALA A 8 -12.35 -12.65 12.55
CA ALA A 8 -13.35 -13.31 11.70
C ALA A 8 -13.26 -14.84 11.82
N LEU A 9 -14.43 -15.49 11.81
CA LEU A 9 -14.54 -16.95 11.81
C LEU A 9 -14.85 -17.49 10.41
N PRO A 10 -14.38 -18.70 10.07
CA PRO A 10 -13.60 -19.62 10.91
C PRO A 10 -12.16 -19.13 11.12
N LEU A 11 -11.52 -19.51 12.24
CA LEU A 11 -10.10 -19.25 12.46
C LEU A 11 -9.27 -20.21 11.59
N HIS A 12 -8.42 -19.67 10.72
CA HIS A 12 -7.51 -20.46 9.91
C HIS A 12 -6.25 -20.80 10.71
N VAL A 13 -5.99 -22.09 10.94
CA VAL A 13 -4.83 -22.58 11.71
C VAL A 13 -3.99 -23.54 10.88
N ILE A 14 -2.67 -23.52 11.09
CA ILE A 14 -1.75 -24.48 10.49
C ILE A 14 -1.54 -25.63 11.47
N VAL A 15 -1.61 -26.86 10.97
CA VAL A 15 -1.27 -28.08 11.72
C VAL A 15 -0.22 -28.88 10.98
N SER A 16 0.69 -29.54 11.71
CA SER A 16 1.82 -30.27 11.11
C SER A 16 1.40 -31.58 10.44
N ILE A 17 0.30 -32.19 10.91
CA ILE A 17 -0.20 -33.49 10.43
C ILE A 17 -1.72 -33.53 10.38
N GLN A 18 -2.27 -34.42 9.55
CA GLN A 18 -3.71 -34.57 9.38
C GLN A 18 -4.43 -34.99 10.67
N ALA A 19 -3.79 -35.80 11.52
CA ALA A 19 -4.34 -36.24 12.80
C ALA A 19 -4.51 -35.11 13.83
N ALA A 20 -3.78 -33.99 13.67
CA ALA A 20 -3.87 -32.83 14.54
C ALA A 20 -4.99 -31.85 14.14
N ARG A 21 -5.78 -32.16 13.10
CA ARG A 21 -6.91 -31.34 12.68
C ARG A 21 -7.98 -31.30 13.77
N SER A 22 -8.49 -30.09 14.05
CA SER A 22 -9.73 -29.92 14.79
C SER A 22 -10.93 -30.23 13.89
N ARG A 23 -11.99 -30.82 14.45
CA ARG A 23 -13.29 -31.01 13.78
C ARG A 23 -14.30 -29.90 14.13
N CYS A 24 -13.85 -28.84 14.82
CA CYS A 24 -14.70 -27.73 15.22
C CYS A 24 -15.05 -26.85 14.02
N GLY A 25 -16.34 -26.54 13.81
CA GLY A 25 -16.80 -25.67 12.73
C GLY A 25 -16.32 -24.21 12.82
N LYS A 26 -15.71 -23.80 13.94
CA LYS A 26 -15.10 -22.47 14.11
C LYS A 26 -13.62 -22.42 13.68
N VAL A 27 -13.05 -23.53 13.23
CA VAL A 27 -11.62 -23.65 12.89
C VAL A 27 -11.45 -24.34 11.54
N ALA A 28 -10.70 -23.70 10.64
CA ALA A 28 -10.27 -24.28 9.38
C ALA A 28 -8.79 -24.70 9.49
N CYS A 29 -8.51 -26.00 9.46
CA CYS A 29 -7.15 -26.53 9.59
C CYS A 29 -6.47 -26.71 8.23
N HIS A 30 -5.33 -26.06 8.05
CA HIS A 30 -4.44 -26.18 6.90
C HIS A 30 -3.26 -27.08 7.28
N VAL A 31 -3.13 -28.25 6.66
CA VAL A 31 -2.03 -29.17 6.96
C VAL A 31 -0.80 -28.73 6.19
N SER A 32 0.30 -28.51 6.89
CA SER A 32 1.58 -28.21 6.26
C SER A 32 2.71 -28.91 7.01
N SER A 33 3.40 -29.81 6.31
CA SER A 33 4.65 -30.42 6.77
C SER A 33 5.89 -29.59 6.41
N ALA A 34 5.69 -28.39 5.84
CA ALA A 34 6.80 -27.52 5.44
C ALA A 34 7.64 -27.10 6.65
N MET A 35 8.96 -27.05 6.45
CA MET A 35 9.83 -26.37 7.39
C MET A 35 9.66 -24.86 7.25
N PHE A 36 9.22 -24.21 8.33
CA PHE A 36 9.06 -22.77 8.36
C PHE A 36 10.38 -22.07 8.72
N PRO A 37 10.80 -21.01 8.00
CA PRO A 37 11.93 -20.20 8.41
C PRO A 37 11.81 -19.70 9.85
N ARG A 38 12.96 -19.54 10.53
CA ARG A 38 12.97 -18.91 11.86
C ARG A 38 12.33 -17.52 11.79
N GLY A 39 11.38 -17.25 12.68
CA GLY A 39 10.62 -16.00 12.72
C GLY A 39 9.32 -16.02 11.92
N SER A 40 8.95 -17.16 11.30
CA SER A 40 7.66 -17.35 10.63
C SER A 40 6.44 -17.20 11.53
N PHE A 41 6.60 -17.38 12.83
CA PHE A 41 5.52 -17.30 13.80
C PHE A 41 5.89 -16.35 14.94
N VAL A 42 4.92 -15.54 15.36
CA VAL A 42 5.03 -14.60 16.48
C VAL A 42 4.07 -15.04 17.58
N ARG A 43 4.53 -14.97 18.83
CA ARG A 43 3.69 -15.33 19.98
C ARG A 43 2.78 -14.16 20.34
N ILE A 44 1.46 -14.39 20.30
CA ILE A 44 0.45 -13.38 20.64
C ILE A 44 -0.21 -13.64 22.00
N ALA A 45 -0.20 -14.88 22.48
CA ALA A 45 -0.66 -15.24 23.82
C ALA A 45 0.05 -16.51 24.31
N ARG A 46 -0.26 -16.95 25.54
CA ARG A 46 0.23 -18.25 26.05
C ARG A 46 -0.28 -19.37 25.15
N ASN A 47 0.65 -20.09 24.53
CA ASN A 47 0.37 -21.18 23.57
C ASN A 47 -0.36 -20.76 22.28
N VAL A 48 -0.38 -19.46 21.95
CA VAL A 48 -0.96 -18.96 20.70
C VAL A 48 0.12 -18.28 19.86
N LEU A 49 0.34 -18.84 18.68
CA LEU A 49 1.24 -18.31 17.66
C LEU A 49 0.42 -17.82 16.47
N ALA A 50 0.76 -16.64 15.95
CA ALA A 50 0.24 -16.12 14.69
C ALA A 50 1.34 -16.14 13.62
N SER A 51 0.96 -16.24 12.35
CA SER A 51 1.89 -16.01 11.25
C SER A 51 2.52 -14.62 11.38
N SER A 52 3.84 -14.52 11.21
CA SER A 52 4.48 -13.21 11.08
C SER A 52 3.95 -12.47 9.85
N PRO A 53 4.06 -11.13 9.77
CA PRO A 53 3.70 -10.38 8.57
C PRO A 53 4.35 -10.94 7.29
N GLU A 54 5.60 -11.39 7.39
CA GLU A 54 6.31 -11.97 6.25
C GLU A 54 5.78 -13.35 5.84
N LEU A 55 5.45 -14.23 6.81
CA LEU A 55 4.80 -15.51 6.48
C LEU A 55 3.40 -15.27 5.91
N CYS A 56 2.62 -14.38 6.53
CA CYS A 56 1.27 -14.02 6.08
C CYS A 56 1.29 -13.57 4.61
N PHE A 57 2.22 -12.69 4.23
CA PHE A 57 2.37 -12.26 2.84
C PHE A 57 2.59 -13.44 1.85
N VAL A 58 3.38 -14.44 2.25
CA VAL A 58 3.60 -15.65 1.42
C VAL A 58 2.35 -16.53 1.36
N GLN A 59 1.67 -16.74 2.49
CA GLN A 59 0.45 -17.53 2.54
C GLN A 59 -0.68 -16.92 1.70
N MET A 60 -0.89 -15.62 1.84
CA MET A 60 -1.90 -14.87 1.08
C MET A 60 -1.59 -14.83 -0.41
N ALA A 61 -0.35 -15.09 -0.84
CA ALA A 61 -0.02 -15.20 -2.24
C ALA A 61 -0.65 -16.42 -2.93
N SER A 62 -1.12 -17.42 -2.19
CA SER A 62 -1.91 -18.54 -2.74
C SER A 62 -3.38 -18.17 -2.92
N GLU A 63 -3.89 -17.25 -2.09
CA GLU A 63 -5.31 -16.87 -2.05
C GLU A 63 -5.63 -15.63 -2.89
N LEU A 64 -4.71 -14.68 -2.97
CA LEU A 64 -4.94 -13.38 -3.60
C LEU A 64 -4.51 -13.34 -5.06
N SER A 65 -5.19 -12.49 -5.84
CA SER A 65 -4.71 -12.01 -7.13
C SER A 65 -3.36 -11.28 -6.95
N LEU A 66 -2.61 -11.06 -8.04
CA LEU A 66 -1.36 -10.32 -7.95
C LEU A 66 -1.57 -8.85 -7.49
N PRO A 67 -2.55 -8.09 -8.00
CA PRO A 67 -2.81 -6.73 -7.50
C PRO A 67 -3.25 -6.71 -6.04
N ALA A 68 -4.16 -7.59 -5.62
CA ALA A 68 -4.56 -7.68 -4.21
C ALA A 68 -3.39 -8.04 -3.29
N LEU A 69 -2.48 -8.93 -3.72
CA LEU A 69 -1.26 -9.23 -2.98
C LEU A 69 -0.32 -8.04 -2.88
N ILE A 70 -0.15 -7.27 -3.96
CA ILE A 70 0.64 -6.02 -3.95
C ILE A 70 0.03 -5.05 -2.94
N ARG A 71 -1.30 -4.87 -2.95
CA ARG A 71 -2.02 -4.01 -2.00
C ARG A 71 -1.78 -4.43 -0.55
N LEU A 72 -1.88 -5.73 -0.24
CA LEU A 72 -1.55 -6.27 1.09
C LEU A 72 -0.09 -5.96 1.46
N GLY A 73 0.84 -6.08 0.50
CA GLY A 73 2.24 -5.74 0.71
C GLY A 73 2.46 -4.26 1.06
N PHE A 74 1.72 -3.35 0.42
CA PHE A 74 1.72 -1.92 0.77
C PHE A 74 1.19 -1.69 2.19
N GLU A 75 0.08 -2.32 2.56
CA GLU A 75 -0.50 -2.22 3.90
C GLU A 75 0.48 -2.72 4.98
N LEU A 76 1.08 -3.90 4.78
CA LEU A 76 2.07 -4.47 5.70
C LEU A 76 3.35 -3.61 5.82
N CYS A 77 3.71 -2.88 4.75
CA CYS A 77 4.89 -2.00 4.70
C CYS A 77 4.55 -0.52 4.92
N GLY A 78 3.29 -0.22 5.23
CA GLY A 78 2.75 1.11 5.44
C GLY A 78 2.36 1.35 6.90
N THR A 79 1.80 2.51 7.19
CA THR A 79 1.41 2.94 8.54
C THR A 79 -0.10 2.98 8.72
N TYR A 80 -0.83 2.13 8.00
CA TYR A 80 -2.28 1.99 8.09
C TYR A 80 -2.69 0.51 8.11
N GLY A 81 -3.90 0.22 8.57
CA GLY A 81 -4.52 -1.09 8.46
C GLY A 81 -5.98 -0.97 8.03
N VAL A 82 -6.41 -1.82 7.11
CA VAL A 82 -7.81 -1.90 6.71
C VAL A 82 -8.53 -2.80 7.72
N ALA A 83 -9.56 -2.27 8.37
CA ALA A 83 -10.46 -3.04 9.23
C ALA A 83 -10.96 -4.30 8.53
N THR A 84 -10.63 -5.47 9.05
CA THR A 84 -11.32 -6.71 8.69
C THR A 84 -12.59 -6.93 9.52
N VAL A 85 -12.72 -6.27 10.69
CA VAL A 85 -13.85 -6.46 11.64
C VAL A 85 -14.27 -5.15 12.34
N GLY A 86 -14.52 -4.08 11.57
CA GLY A 86 -15.30 -2.92 12.06
C GLY A 86 -14.57 -1.84 12.89
N LYS A 87 -13.23 -1.88 12.99
CA LYS A 87 -12.43 -0.73 13.44
C LYS A 87 -11.30 -0.48 12.45
N ALA A 88 -11.40 0.59 11.68
CA ALA A 88 -10.29 1.04 10.85
C ALA A 88 -9.31 1.76 11.77
N ASP A 89 -8.08 1.25 11.86
CA ASP A 89 -7.02 1.94 12.58
C ASP A 89 -6.08 2.55 11.55
N PHE A 90 -6.19 3.87 11.44
CA PHE A 90 -5.34 4.67 10.58
C PHE A 90 -4.27 5.28 11.48
N ARG A 91 -2.99 5.18 11.07
CA ARG A 91 -1.80 5.74 11.74
C ARG A 91 -1.16 4.85 12.80
N PHE A 92 -0.73 3.66 12.39
CA PHE A 92 0.30 2.96 13.16
C PHE A 92 1.59 3.78 13.20
N GLU A 93 2.25 3.85 14.35
CA GLU A 93 3.54 4.55 14.47
C GLU A 93 4.63 3.94 13.58
N ARG A 94 4.51 2.64 13.28
CA ARG A 94 5.50 1.86 12.52
C ARG A 94 4.81 0.81 11.65
N PRO A 95 5.38 0.47 10.49
CA PRO A 95 4.84 -0.60 9.66
C PRO A 95 5.03 -1.98 10.29
N PHE A 96 4.17 -2.93 9.94
CA PHE A 96 4.26 -4.32 10.42
C PHE A 96 5.50 -5.05 9.90
N THR A 97 5.97 -4.70 8.70
CA THR A 97 7.22 -5.18 8.12
C THR A 97 7.79 -4.16 7.13
N THR A 98 8.78 -4.55 6.33
CA THR A 98 9.35 -3.70 5.27
C THR A 98 9.60 -4.55 4.02
N PRO A 99 9.70 -3.95 2.82
CA PRO A 99 10.07 -4.68 1.61
C PRO A 99 11.39 -5.45 1.76
N ALA A 100 12.36 -4.89 2.49
CA ALA A 100 13.63 -5.57 2.78
C ALA A 100 13.47 -6.81 3.67
N ARG A 101 12.57 -6.75 4.67
CA ARG A 101 12.25 -7.92 5.51
C ARG A 101 11.49 -8.99 4.75
N LEU A 102 10.54 -8.61 3.89
CA LEU A 102 9.84 -9.52 2.98
C LEU A 102 10.82 -10.22 2.04
N ALA A 103 11.75 -9.48 1.44
CA ALA A 103 12.79 -10.04 0.57
C ALA A 103 13.62 -11.10 1.30
N ARG A 104 14.16 -10.74 2.48
CA ARG A 104 14.97 -11.63 3.31
C ARG A 104 14.22 -12.86 3.79
N PHE A 105 12.91 -12.74 4.04
CA PHE A 105 12.08 -13.89 4.38
C PHE A 105 11.90 -14.82 3.18
N LEU A 106 11.58 -14.25 2.00
CA LEU A 106 11.42 -15.01 0.76
C LEU A 106 12.67 -15.80 0.38
N ASP A 107 13.86 -15.24 0.62
CA ASP A 107 15.14 -15.92 0.38
C ASP A 107 15.32 -17.18 1.24
N LYS A 108 14.69 -17.23 2.42
CA LYS A 108 14.72 -18.39 3.33
C LYS A 108 13.53 -19.33 3.13
N ALA A 109 12.41 -18.82 2.61
CA ALA A 109 11.17 -19.56 2.42
C ALA A 109 11.15 -20.43 1.14
N ALA A 110 12.32 -20.77 0.58
CA ALA A 110 12.42 -21.47 -0.70
C ALA A 110 11.54 -22.73 -0.71
N ASN A 111 10.73 -22.87 -1.78
CA ASN A 111 9.76 -23.95 -2.03
C ASN A 111 8.42 -23.88 -1.26
N MET A 112 8.15 -22.84 -0.48
CA MET A 112 6.79 -22.62 0.03
C MET A 112 5.83 -22.24 -1.12
N PRO A 113 4.58 -22.76 -1.12
CA PRO A 113 3.53 -22.26 -1.99
C PRO A 113 3.38 -20.74 -1.90
N GLY A 114 3.10 -20.09 -3.02
CA GLY A 114 2.93 -18.64 -3.08
C GLY A 114 4.23 -17.82 -3.24
N THR A 115 5.41 -18.38 -2.95
CA THR A 115 6.70 -17.65 -3.02
C THR A 115 6.99 -17.00 -4.37
N VAL A 116 6.65 -17.65 -5.49
CA VAL A 116 6.83 -17.09 -6.84
C VAL A 116 5.96 -15.84 -7.04
N LYS A 117 4.68 -15.88 -6.63
CA LYS A 117 3.77 -14.73 -6.75
C LYS A 117 4.17 -13.63 -5.77
N ALA A 118 4.58 -13.97 -4.55
CA ALA A 118 5.10 -13.04 -3.56
C ALA A 118 6.36 -12.30 -4.04
N ARG A 119 7.32 -13.00 -4.69
CA ARG A 119 8.49 -12.36 -5.31
C ARG A 119 8.10 -11.42 -6.46
N LYS A 120 7.07 -11.76 -7.25
CA LYS A 120 6.53 -10.87 -8.29
C LYS A 120 5.92 -9.62 -7.68
N ALA A 121 5.09 -9.77 -6.64
CA ALA A 121 4.46 -8.64 -5.94
C ALA A 121 5.50 -7.70 -5.30
N LEU A 122 6.51 -8.27 -4.65
CA LEU A 122 7.58 -7.51 -3.97
C LEU A 122 8.27 -6.48 -4.86
N LYS A 123 8.42 -6.76 -6.17
CA LYS A 123 9.03 -5.83 -7.14
C LYS A 123 8.26 -4.51 -7.30
N HIS A 124 7.01 -4.47 -6.86
CA HIS A 124 6.12 -3.32 -7.02
C HIS A 124 5.86 -2.57 -5.71
N LEU A 125 6.42 -3.04 -4.59
CA LEU A 125 6.17 -2.45 -3.28
C LEU A 125 7.06 -1.23 -3.03
N VAL A 126 6.45 -0.16 -2.55
CA VAL A 126 7.12 1.00 -1.98
C VAL A 126 6.69 1.10 -0.52
N ALA A 127 7.65 1.31 0.39
CA ALA A 127 7.34 1.47 1.81
C ALA A 127 6.77 2.86 2.12
N GLY A 128 6.00 2.95 3.21
CA GLY A 128 5.58 4.23 3.76
C GLY A 128 4.28 4.77 3.19
N SER A 129 3.38 3.95 2.64
CA SER A 129 2.00 4.38 2.42
C SER A 129 1.29 4.57 3.76
N ALA A 130 0.56 5.67 3.92
CA ALA A 130 -0.15 6.03 5.16
C ALA A 130 -1.67 5.90 5.05
N SER A 131 -2.19 5.51 3.88
CA SER A 131 -3.62 5.26 3.68
C SER A 131 -3.89 4.30 2.52
N PRO A 132 -5.08 3.65 2.49
CA PRO A 132 -5.50 2.83 1.35
C PRO A 132 -5.49 3.58 0.03
N MET A 133 -5.87 4.86 0.02
CA MET A 133 -5.94 5.64 -1.20
C MET A 133 -4.56 5.98 -1.78
N GLU A 134 -3.58 6.26 -0.92
CA GLU A 134 -2.19 6.44 -1.36
C GLU A 134 -1.63 5.18 -2.00
N THR A 135 -1.93 4.00 -1.42
CA THR A 135 -1.59 2.71 -2.01
C THR A 135 -2.23 2.56 -3.39
N THR A 136 -3.54 2.83 -3.49
CA THR A 136 -4.26 2.77 -4.77
C THR A 136 -3.66 3.70 -5.81
N MET A 137 -3.34 4.94 -5.45
CA MET A 137 -2.68 5.89 -6.35
C MET A 137 -1.31 5.39 -6.82
N ALA A 138 -0.46 4.92 -5.90
CA ALA A 138 0.84 4.37 -6.23
C ALA A 138 0.71 3.18 -7.19
N MET A 139 -0.24 2.28 -6.95
CA MET A 139 -0.49 1.12 -7.79
C MET A 139 -1.02 1.51 -9.18
N LEU A 140 -2.04 2.37 -9.27
CA LEU A 140 -2.58 2.83 -10.54
C LEU A 140 -1.51 3.52 -11.39
N LEU A 141 -0.73 4.42 -10.78
CA LEU A 141 0.28 5.21 -11.50
C LEU A 141 1.52 4.39 -11.89
N CYS A 142 1.97 3.48 -11.03
CA CYS A 142 3.31 2.89 -11.18
C CYS A 142 3.32 1.42 -11.62
N LEU A 143 2.18 0.70 -11.52
CA LEU A 143 2.15 -0.68 -12.01
C LEU A 143 2.41 -0.73 -13.52
N PRO A 144 3.03 -1.80 -14.03
CA PRO A 144 3.28 -1.95 -15.46
C PRO A 144 2.00 -1.89 -16.30
N LEU A 145 2.12 -1.47 -17.56
CA LEU A 145 1.02 -1.40 -18.52
C LEU A 145 0.29 -2.74 -18.67
N ARG A 146 1.04 -3.86 -18.70
CA ARG A 146 0.48 -5.22 -18.75
C ARG A 146 -0.37 -5.61 -17.53
N MET A 147 -0.31 -4.81 -16.47
CA MET A 147 -1.10 -4.95 -15.24
C MET A 147 -2.14 -3.82 -15.09
N GLY A 148 -2.28 -2.94 -16.09
CA GLY A 148 -3.26 -1.86 -16.11
C GLY A 148 -2.80 -0.53 -15.53
N GLY A 149 -1.59 -0.43 -14.98
CA GLY A 149 -1.06 0.85 -14.49
C GLY A 149 -0.48 1.72 -15.60
N TYR A 150 -0.03 2.93 -15.25
CA TYR A 150 0.63 3.87 -16.18
C TYR A 150 2.14 3.68 -16.31
N ALA A 151 2.70 2.70 -15.60
CA ALA A 151 4.13 2.37 -15.57
C ALA A 151 5.05 3.55 -15.22
N LEU A 152 4.54 4.57 -14.51
CA LEU A 152 5.39 5.67 -14.04
C LEU A 152 6.50 5.13 -13.13
N PRO A 153 7.66 5.81 -13.08
CA PRO A 153 8.70 5.49 -12.11
C PRO A 153 8.14 5.42 -10.68
N GLN A 154 8.72 4.56 -9.83
CA GLN A 154 8.25 4.45 -8.45
C GLN A 154 8.54 5.76 -7.67
N PRO A 155 7.56 6.30 -6.94
CA PRO A 155 7.78 7.44 -6.05
C PRO A 155 8.47 6.99 -4.75
N ARG A 156 8.88 7.95 -3.94
CA ARG A 156 8.99 7.76 -2.49
C ARG A 156 7.65 8.14 -1.87
N MET A 157 7.16 7.34 -0.92
CA MET A 157 5.90 7.63 -0.24
C MET A 157 6.13 8.25 1.14
N ASN A 158 5.24 9.16 1.53
CA ASN A 158 5.30 9.93 2.79
C ASN A 158 6.73 10.36 3.14
N HIS A 159 7.44 10.90 2.15
CA HIS A 159 8.84 11.23 2.31
C HIS A 159 9.00 12.69 2.73
N ALA A 160 9.90 12.93 3.67
CA ALA A 160 10.22 14.26 4.14
C ALA A 160 10.88 15.10 3.03
N VAL A 161 10.28 16.23 2.72
CA VAL A 161 10.90 17.33 1.99
C VAL A 161 11.56 18.22 3.05
N ASN A 162 12.88 18.05 3.15
CA ASN A 162 13.66 18.85 4.09
C ASN A 162 13.61 20.33 3.71
N PRO A 163 13.71 21.22 4.70
CA PRO A 163 13.92 22.63 4.42
C PRO A 163 15.21 22.87 3.63
N ARG A 164 15.24 23.95 2.84
CA ARG A 164 16.49 24.39 2.19
C ARG A 164 17.44 24.84 3.30
N GLY A 165 18.54 24.12 3.48
CA GLY A 165 19.47 24.38 4.58
C GLY A 165 20.06 25.79 4.54
N ARG A 166 19.97 26.50 5.66
CA ARG A 166 21.01 27.30 6.36
C ARG A 166 20.38 28.44 7.19
N SER A 167 19.52 28.11 8.15
CA SER A 167 19.48 28.90 9.39
C SER A 167 18.80 28.07 10.47
N ARG A 168 19.59 27.61 11.45
CA ARG A 168 19.08 27.03 12.71
C ARG A 168 18.36 28.08 13.59
N LEU A 169 18.14 29.30 13.07
CA LEU A 169 17.59 30.45 13.80
C LEU A 169 16.24 30.93 13.25
N ALA A 170 15.68 30.31 12.21
CA ALA A 170 14.31 30.58 11.79
C ALA A 170 13.36 29.60 12.50
N VAL A 171 12.39 30.14 13.24
CA VAL A 171 11.39 29.40 14.03
C VAL A 171 10.44 28.55 13.15
N ASP A 172 10.49 28.71 11.82
CA ASP A 172 9.54 28.12 10.84
C ASP A 172 10.14 27.03 9.92
N ASP A 173 11.10 26.24 10.39
CA ASP A 173 11.70 25.14 9.61
C ASP A 173 10.79 23.89 9.55
N LYS A 174 9.54 24.09 9.11
CA LYS A 174 8.51 23.04 9.02
C LYS A 174 8.93 21.97 8.02
N CYS A 175 8.98 20.72 8.48
CA CYS A 175 9.15 19.54 7.64
C CYS A 175 7.81 19.17 6.98
N TYR A 176 7.82 18.97 5.67
CA TYR A 176 6.65 18.55 4.91
C TYR A 176 6.79 17.11 4.45
N TYR A 177 5.74 16.31 4.60
CA TYR A 177 5.67 14.94 4.10
C TYR A 177 4.70 14.91 2.94
N CYS A 178 5.16 14.46 1.77
CA CYS A 178 4.33 14.33 0.58
C CYS A 178 3.94 12.87 0.36
N ASP A 179 2.66 12.63 0.07
CA ASP A 179 2.08 11.29 -0.09
C ASP A 179 2.86 10.46 -1.11
N LEU A 180 3.04 11.00 -2.32
CA LEU A 180 3.93 10.47 -3.34
C LEU A 180 4.86 11.60 -3.82
N ILE A 181 6.17 11.37 -3.84
CA ILE A 181 7.14 12.30 -4.40
C ILE A 181 8.13 11.61 -5.32
N TRP A 182 8.50 12.28 -6.41
CA TRP A 182 9.62 11.93 -7.29
C TRP A 182 10.74 12.95 -7.07
N PRO A 183 11.68 12.70 -6.13
CA PRO A 183 12.68 13.70 -5.74
C PRO A 183 13.54 14.16 -6.91
N ASN A 184 13.90 13.24 -7.82
CA ASN A 184 14.75 13.55 -8.98
C ASN A 184 14.08 14.52 -9.96
N ALA A 185 12.76 14.63 -9.95
CA ALA A 185 11.99 15.54 -10.80
C ALA A 185 11.36 16.70 -10.00
N ASN A 186 11.57 16.76 -8.68
CA ASN A 186 10.96 17.71 -7.75
C ASN A 186 9.43 17.85 -7.91
N ILE A 187 8.73 16.73 -8.04
CA ILE A 187 7.26 16.71 -8.17
C ILE A 187 6.67 15.85 -7.06
N ALA A 188 5.66 16.39 -6.39
CA ALA A 188 4.82 15.71 -5.42
C ALA A 188 3.38 15.59 -5.94
N LEU A 189 2.72 14.51 -5.55
CA LEU A 189 1.30 14.26 -5.76
C LEU A 189 0.66 14.04 -4.38
N GLU A 190 -0.26 14.91 -3.99
CA GLU A 190 -0.98 14.86 -2.72
C GLU A 190 -2.44 14.45 -2.94
N TYR A 191 -2.93 13.56 -2.10
CA TYR A 191 -4.31 13.16 -2.06
C TYR A 191 -5.11 14.07 -1.12
N ASP A 192 -6.13 14.73 -1.66
CA ASP A 192 -7.11 15.47 -0.88
C ASP A 192 -8.38 14.64 -0.73
N GLY A 193 -8.48 13.91 0.39
CA GLY A 193 -9.65 13.11 0.74
C GLY A 193 -10.84 13.91 1.30
N ARG A 194 -10.83 15.24 1.24
CA ARG A 194 -11.74 16.11 2.03
C ARG A 194 -12.82 16.78 1.21
N GLU A 195 -13.35 16.11 0.19
CA GLU A 195 -14.22 16.66 -0.86
C GLU A 195 -15.45 17.47 -0.39
N HIS A 196 -15.85 17.43 0.89
CA HIS A 196 -17.09 18.07 1.41
C HIS A 196 -16.93 19.01 2.62
N HIS A 197 -15.72 19.28 3.15
CA HIS A 197 -15.55 20.07 4.40
C HIS A 197 -14.34 21.03 4.40
N GLY A 198 -14.13 21.76 3.31
CA GLY A 198 -13.13 22.84 3.25
C GLY A 198 -13.66 24.12 3.91
N THR A 199 -13.09 24.52 5.05
CA THR A 199 -13.29 25.87 5.60
C THR A 199 -12.28 26.84 4.96
N VAL A 200 -12.58 28.14 4.93
CA VAL A 200 -11.69 29.18 4.37
C VAL A 200 -10.27 29.09 4.96
N ASN A 201 -10.15 28.89 6.27
CA ASN A 201 -8.85 28.76 6.94
C ASN A 201 -8.03 27.57 6.44
N LYS A 202 -8.68 26.42 6.18
CA LYS A 202 -7.98 25.24 5.63
C LYS A 202 -7.50 25.45 4.21
N MET A 203 -8.30 26.13 3.38
CA MET A 203 -7.89 26.48 2.01
C MET A 203 -6.65 27.40 2.02
N ALA A 204 -6.59 28.34 2.97
CA ALA A 204 -5.42 29.19 3.17
C ALA A 204 -4.19 28.40 3.65
N ASP A 205 -4.38 27.43 4.56
CA ASP A 205 -3.32 26.55 5.04
C ASP A 205 -2.75 25.67 3.91
N ASP A 206 -3.61 25.08 3.08
CA ASP A 206 -3.22 24.23 1.95
C ASP A 206 -2.51 25.06 0.86
N ALA A 207 -2.97 26.29 0.60
CA ALA A 207 -2.29 27.23 -0.29
C ALA A 207 -0.90 27.61 0.26
N THR A 208 -0.79 27.90 1.56
CA THR A 208 0.47 28.20 2.24
C THR A 208 1.43 27.02 2.17
N ARG A 209 0.94 25.80 2.42
CA ARG A 209 1.72 24.56 2.28
C ARG A 209 2.26 24.40 0.85
N ARG A 210 1.42 24.57 -0.16
CA ARG A 210 1.83 24.46 -1.57
C ARG A 210 2.88 25.51 -1.94
N ASN A 211 2.72 26.76 -1.51
CA ASN A 211 3.70 27.83 -1.75
C ASN A 211 5.03 27.51 -1.08
N ASN A 212 5.02 26.99 0.14
CA ASN A 212 6.23 26.60 0.87
C ASN A 212 6.97 25.42 0.21
N LEU A 213 6.24 24.45 -0.36
CA LEU A 213 6.84 23.37 -1.14
C LEU A 213 7.41 23.88 -2.46
N LEU A 214 6.71 24.81 -3.13
CA LEU A 214 7.18 25.45 -4.36
C LEU A 214 8.43 26.28 -4.13
N ASP A 215 8.50 27.05 -3.03
CA ASP A 215 9.71 27.78 -2.63
C ASP A 215 10.89 26.84 -2.39
N ARG A 216 10.63 25.62 -1.89
CA ARG A 216 11.65 24.56 -1.77
C ARG A 216 12.02 23.92 -3.11
N GLY A 217 11.34 24.28 -4.20
CA GLY A 217 11.55 23.79 -5.56
C GLY A 217 10.69 22.59 -5.93
N VAL A 218 9.73 22.20 -5.09
CA VAL A 218 8.85 21.04 -5.28
C VAL A 218 7.50 21.49 -5.82
N SER A 219 7.17 21.05 -7.04
CA SER A 219 5.84 21.25 -7.63
C SER A 219 4.83 20.26 -7.05
N VAL A 220 3.67 20.74 -6.61
CA VAL A 220 2.64 19.89 -5.98
C VAL A 220 1.39 19.82 -6.85
N LEU A 221 1.06 18.62 -7.32
CA LEU A 221 -0.24 18.27 -7.89
C LEU A 221 -1.15 17.70 -6.80
N THR A 222 -2.41 18.10 -6.77
CA THR A 222 -3.41 17.54 -5.85
C THR A 222 -4.41 16.73 -6.64
N VAL A 223 -4.82 15.58 -6.09
CA VAL A 223 -5.88 14.74 -6.64
C VAL A 223 -6.90 14.42 -5.55
N THR A 224 -8.17 14.35 -5.93
CA THR A 224 -9.26 14.01 -5.01
C THR A 224 -9.79 12.60 -5.29
N THR A 225 -10.71 12.10 -4.47
CA THR A 225 -11.41 10.83 -4.70
C THR A 225 -12.04 10.78 -6.09
N ARG A 226 -12.71 11.85 -6.51
CA ARG A 226 -13.30 12.01 -7.84
C ARG A 226 -12.27 11.86 -8.93
N THR A 227 -11.10 12.49 -8.80
CA THR A 227 -10.02 12.38 -9.78
C THR A 227 -9.49 10.96 -9.91
N VAL A 228 -9.35 10.23 -8.79
CA VAL A 228 -8.89 8.84 -8.82
C VAL A 228 -9.96 7.90 -9.37
N ARG A 229 -11.25 8.13 -9.04
CA ARG A 229 -12.38 7.31 -9.51
C ARG A 229 -12.78 7.57 -10.96
N ASN A 230 -12.53 8.76 -11.49
CA ASN A 230 -12.82 9.10 -12.88
C ASN A 230 -11.59 8.78 -13.75
N LEU A 231 -11.66 7.69 -14.53
CA LEU A 231 -10.57 7.26 -15.40
C LEU A 231 -10.09 8.36 -16.36
N ILE A 232 -10.97 9.27 -16.80
CA ILE A 232 -10.59 10.37 -17.69
C ILE A 232 -9.74 11.41 -16.94
N GLU A 233 -10.13 11.78 -15.72
CA GLU A 233 -9.36 12.70 -14.88
C GLU A 233 -8.03 12.07 -14.44
N LEU A 234 -8.05 10.79 -14.06
CA LEU A 234 -6.85 10.03 -13.73
C LEU A 234 -5.88 9.97 -14.92
N ASP A 235 -6.37 9.74 -16.13
CA ASP A 235 -5.59 9.75 -17.37
C ASP A 235 -4.90 11.12 -17.56
N HIS A 236 -5.61 12.21 -17.31
CA HIS A 236 -5.07 13.56 -17.42
C HIS A 236 -3.93 13.81 -16.42
N ILE A 237 -4.11 13.41 -15.16
CA ILE A 237 -3.07 13.49 -14.13
C ILE A 237 -1.87 12.63 -14.50
N ALA A 238 -2.08 11.37 -14.88
CA ALA A 238 -1.00 10.46 -15.22
C ALA A 238 -0.19 10.95 -16.44
N ARG A 239 -0.85 11.52 -17.46
CA ARG A 239 -0.16 12.15 -18.61
C ARG A 239 0.60 13.41 -18.22
N THR A 240 0.10 14.18 -17.26
CA THR A 240 0.80 15.35 -16.74
C THR A 240 2.06 14.94 -15.98
N LEU A 241 1.95 13.97 -15.08
CA LEU A 241 3.09 13.37 -14.38
C LEU A 241 4.10 12.76 -15.36
N SER A 242 3.64 11.94 -16.32
CA SER A 242 4.47 11.36 -17.38
C SER A 242 5.32 12.39 -18.11
N ARG A 243 4.73 13.53 -18.51
CA ARG A 243 5.45 14.63 -19.16
C ARG A 243 6.49 15.27 -18.25
N GLN A 244 6.11 15.59 -17.01
CA GLN A 244 7.01 16.25 -16.06
C GLN A 244 8.14 15.33 -15.57
N LEU A 245 7.91 14.01 -15.50
CA LEU A 245 8.90 12.99 -15.18
C LEU A 245 9.80 12.63 -16.37
N GLY A 246 9.55 13.17 -17.57
CA GLY A 246 10.28 12.80 -18.78
C GLY A 246 10.09 11.34 -19.21
N PHE A 247 9.01 10.69 -18.75
CA PHE A 247 8.77 9.26 -18.94
C PHE A 247 7.55 9.04 -19.85
N ARG A 248 7.75 8.47 -21.04
CA ARG A 248 6.65 8.16 -21.98
C ARG A 248 6.63 6.67 -22.31
N PRO A 249 5.71 5.88 -21.72
CA PRO A 249 5.60 4.46 -22.05
C PRO A 249 5.06 4.27 -23.47
N ARG A 250 5.61 3.29 -24.21
CA ARG A 250 5.08 2.82 -25.50
C ARG A 250 4.25 1.56 -25.29
N TYR A 251 3.06 1.51 -25.87
CA TYR A 251 2.17 0.36 -25.73
C TYR A 251 1.05 0.34 -26.78
N ASP A 252 0.48 -0.84 -26.98
CA ASP A 252 -0.81 -1.02 -27.65
C ASP A 252 -1.92 -0.44 -26.76
N GLN A 253 -2.53 0.65 -27.24
CA GLN A 253 -3.56 1.36 -26.50
C GLN A 253 -4.75 0.47 -26.15
N GLN A 254 -5.19 -0.40 -27.06
CA GLN A 254 -6.43 -1.16 -26.84
C GLN A 254 -6.23 -2.21 -25.75
N ALA A 255 -5.15 -2.99 -25.85
CA ALA A 255 -4.84 -4.02 -24.85
C ALA A 255 -4.59 -3.42 -23.45
N TRP A 256 -3.94 -2.25 -23.38
CA TRP A 256 -3.72 -1.55 -22.12
C TRP A 256 -5.03 -1.02 -21.52
N ARG A 257 -5.93 -0.44 -22.32
CA ARG A 257 -7.21 0.11 -21.83
C ARG A 257 -8.05 -0.95 -21.13
N THR A 258 -8.10 -2.17 -21.65
CA THR A 258 -8.80 -3.28 -20.99
C THR A 258 -8.19 -3.58 -19.63
N LYS A 259 -6.86 -3.70 -19.54
CA LYS A 259 -6.16 -3.94 -18.26
C LYS A 259 -6.29 -2.77 -17.28
N GLN A 260 -6.33 -1.54 -17.77
CA GLN A 260 -6.54 -0.35 -16.95
C GLN A 260 -7.92 -0.39 -16.28
N HIS A 261 -8.99 -0.75 -17.02
CA HIS A 261 -10.33 -0.89 -16.45
C HIS A 261 -10.38 -2.03 -15.42
N GLU A 262 -9.76 -3.18 -15.70
CA GLU A 262 -9.67 -4.30 -14.74
C GLU A 262 -8.98 -3.88 -13.43
N LEU A 263 -7.79 -3.25 -13.51
CA LEU A 263 -7.05 -2.81 -12.34
C LEU A 263 -7.80 -1.73 -11.56
N HIS A 264 -8.37 -0.75 -12.26
CA HIS A 264 -9.13 0.34 -11.66
C HIS A 264 -10.36 -0.19 -10.90
N GLY A 265 -11.11 -1.10 -11.52
CA GLY A 265 -12.24 -1.77 -10.88
C GLY A 265 -11.83 -2.63 -9.67
N GLU A 266 -10.72 -3.38 -9.77
CA GLU A 266 -10.21 -4.21 -8.66
C GLU A 266 -9.78 -3.35 -7.46
N LEU A 267 -9.14 -2.21 -7.69
CA LEU A 267 -8.64 -1.34 -6.62
C LEU A 267 -9.70 -0.43 -6.00
N LEU A 268 -10.75 -0.06 -6.76
CA LEU A 268 -11.75 0.91 -6.33
C LEU A 268 -13.17 0.33 -6.16
N GLY A 269 -13.36 -0.97 -6.41
CA GLY A 269 -14.66 -1.64 -6.31
C GLY A 269 -15.24 -1.71 -4.89
N SER A 270 -16.58 -1.75 -4.81
CA SER A 270 -17.39 -1.58 -3.59
C SER A 270 -17.09 -2.57 -2.45
N SER A 271 -16.63 -3.80 -2.74
CA SER A 271 -16.28 -4.79 -1.71
C SER A 271 -15.02 -4.43 -0.90
N PHE A 272 -14.29 -3.38 -1.31
CA PHE A 272 -13.01 -3.02 -0.71
C PHE A 272 -12.99 -1.64 -0.05
N MET A 273 -14.09 -0.89 -0.10
CA MET A 273 -14.17 0.51 0.35
C MET A 273 -15.04 0.76 1.58
N THR A 274 -15.71 -0.25 2.14
CA THR A 274 -16.55 -0.08 3.36
C THR A 274 -15.76 0.35 4.61
N VAL A 275 -14.46 0.60 4.48
CA VAL A 275 -13.53 0.95 5.56
C VAL A 275 -12.93 2.34 5.39
N ALA A 276 -13.11 3.00 4.24
CA ALA A 276 -12.45 4.27 3.91
C ALA A 276 -13.41 5.47 3.69
N MET A 277 -14.69 5.30 4.01
CA MET A 277 -15.64 6.40 4.24
C MET A 277 -15.99 6.45 5.72
#